data_AF-A0A958VZP5-F1
#
_entry.id   AF-A0A958VZP5-F1
#
_cell.length_a   1.000
_cell.length_b   1.000
_cell.length_c   1.000
_cell.angle_alpha   90.00
_cell.angle_beta   90.00
_cell.angle_gamma   90.00
#
_symmetry.space_group_name_H-M   'P 1'
#
loop_
_entity.id
_entity.type
_entity.pdbx_description
1 polymer ?
#
loop_
_entity_poly.entity_id
_entity_poly.type
_entity_poly.pdbx_seq_one_letter_code
_entity_poly.pdbx_strand_id
1 'polypeptide(L)'
;MNWYIAKVVFNIISGSGNHTPQFDEQYRLIKAESMEEAFDKAMRIGMGEEEMLLNSQNEIVRWEFVNIAELYPIDELRDGMELFSSIQEMPNRKDYIETIHLKAAYVQSKFQAEEEQVG
;
A
#
# COMPACT_ATOMS: atom_id res chain seq x y z
N MET A 1 9.38 22.76 2.23
CA MET A 1 8.56 21.77 1.52
C MET A 1 9.22 20.41 1.58
N ASN A 2 8.69 19.52 2.42
CA ASN A 2 9.25 18.22 2.77
C ASN A 2 8.40 17.08 2.17
N TRP A 3 8.99 15.88 2.12
CA TRP A 3 8.28 14.67 1.74
C TRP A 3 8.06 13.79 2.96
N TYR A 4 6.93 13.10 2.99
CA TYR A 4 6.54 12.17 4.04
C TYR A 4 5.93 10.92 3.41
N ILE A 5 6.02 9.79 4.10
CA ILE A 5 5.30 8.56 3.78
C ILE A 5 4.21 8.38 4.82
N ALA A 6 2.97 8.26 4.38
CA ALA A 6 1.83 7.95 5.22
C ALA A 6 1.30 6.54 4.91
N LYS A 7 1.05 5.73 5.95
CA LYS A 7 0.34 4.46 5.81
C LYS A 7 -1.15 4.70 6.05
N VAL A 8 -1.92 4.76 4.98
CA VAL A 8 -3.38 4.96 4.97
C VAL A 8 -4.04 3.59 5.02
N VAL A 9 -4.90 3.35 6.01
CA VAL A 9 -5.51 2.04 6.24
C VAL A 9 -7.01 2.11 6.01
N PHE A 10 -7.53 1.15 5.23
CA PHE A 10 -8.95 0.95 4.99
C PHE A 10 -9.37 -0.44 5.48
N ASN A 11 -10.58 -0.53 6.02
CA ASN A 11 -11.26 -1.79 6.25
C ASN A 11 -12.10 -2.12 5.01
N ILE A 12 -11.89 -3.30 4.44
CA ILE A 12 -12.66 -3.77 3.30
C ILE A 12 -13.84 -4.58 3.83
N ILE A 13 -15.07 -4.14 3.51
CA ILE A 13 -16.30 -4.85 3.87
C ILE A 13 -17.00 -5.35 2.60
N SER A 14 -17.15 -6.67 2.46
CA SER A 14 -17.87 -7.32 1.37
C SER A 14 -19.22 -7.87 1.83
N GLY A 15 -20.28 -7.60 1.07
CA GLY A 15 -21.63 -8.12 1.32
C GLY A 15 -22.15 -7.76 2.73
N SER A 16 -22.53 -8.77 3.52
CA SER A 16 -23.03 -8.59 4.89
C SER A 16 -21.94 -8.36 5.95
N GLY A 17 -20.66 -8.33 5.56
CA GLY A 17 -19.53 -8.22 6.49
C GLY A 17 -19.17 -9.52 7.22
N ASN A 18 -19.85 -10.64 6.91
CA ASN A 18 -19.52 -11.97 7.43
C ASN A 18 -18.42 -12.65 6.62
N HIS A 19 -17.25 -12.01 6.54
CA HIS A 19 -16.04 -12.58 5.94
C HIS A 19 -14.85 -12.40 6.88
N THR A 20 -13.74 -13.07 6.57
CA THR A 20 -12.46 -12.81 7.25
C THR A 20 -12.13 -11.32 7.13
N PRO A 21 -11.81 -10.61 8.23
CA PRO A 21 -11.46 -9.19 8.17
C PRO A 21 -10.36 -8.94 7.14
N GLN A 22 -10.55 -7.92 6.31
CA GLN A 22 -9.63 -7.54 5.25
C GLN A 22 -9.28 -6.07 5.41
N PHE A 23 -7.99 -5.76 5.34
CA PHE A 23 -7.50 -4.40 5.41
C PHE A 23 -6.65 -4.10 4.19
N ASP A 24 -6.85 -2.92 3.62
CA ASP A 24 -5.98 -2.36 2.60
C ASP A 24 -5.03 -1.37 3.26
N GLU A 25 -3.72 -1.67 3.22
CA GLU A 25 -2.68 -0.84 3.79
C GLU A 25 -1.89 -0.17 2.66
N GLN A 26 -2.15 1.12 2.46
CA GLN A 26 -1.59 1.88 1.35
C GLN A 26 -0.52 2.85 1.84
N TYR A 27 0.70 2.74 1.30
CA TYR A 27 1.74 3.74 1.51
C TYR A 27 1.59 4.87 0.48
N ARG A 28 1.43 6.10 0.97
CA ARG A 28 1.24 7.30 0.15
C ARG A 28 2.38 8.28 0.39
N LEU A 29 2.94 8.81 -0.71
CA LEU A 29 3.90 9.90 -0.67
C LEU A 29 3.15 11.23 -0.52
N ILE A 30 3.48 11.99 0.54
CA ILE A 30 2.81 13.24 0.90
C ILE A 30 3.84 14.37 0.88
N LYS A 31 3.57 15.42 0.09
CA LYS A 31 4.36 16.65 0.11
C LYS A 31 3.72 17.65 1.08
N ALA A 32 4.43 18.17 2.05
CA ALA A 32 3.89 19.16 3.00
C ALA A 32 5.01 20.01 3.66
N GLU A 33 4.67 21.16 4.24
CA GLU A 33 5.62 22.01 4.95
C GLU A 33 5.94 21.51 6.35
N SER A 34 5.00 20.80 7.00
CA SER A 34 5.18 20.23 8.33
C SER A 34 4.58 18.82 8.43
N MET A 35 4.94 18.09 9.49
CA MET A 35 4.36 16.78 9.78
C MET A 35 2.86 16.86 10.07
N GLU A 36 2.41 17.93 10.73
CA GLU A 36 0.99 18.21 10.97
C GLU A 36 0.23 18.39 9.65
N GLU A 37 0.74 19.22 8.74
CA GLU A 37 0.12 19.41 7.42
C GLU A 37 0.15 18.11 6.59
N ALA A 38 1.21 17.29 6.73
CA ALA A 38 1.30 15.99 6.08
C ALA A 38 0.22 15.02 6.60
N PHE A 39 0.03 14.97 7.92
CA PHE A 39 -1.02 14.18 8.56
C PHE A 39 -2.41 14.60 8.08
N ASP A 40 -2.72 15.90 8.13
CA ASP A 40 -4.01 16.43 7.67
C ASP A 40 -4.27 16.16 6.18
N LYS A 41 -3.22 16.17 5.37
CA LYS A 41 -3.30 15.85 3.94
C LYS A 41 -3.55 14.37 3.72
N ALA A 42 -2.87 13.49 4.46
CA ALA A 42 -3.09 12.05 4.42
C ALA A 42 -4.51 11.69 4.89
N MET A 43 -5.00 12.31 5.96
CA MET A 43 -6.38 12.15 6.44
C MET A 43 -7.41 12.51 5.37
N ARG A 44 -7.22 13.65 4.68
CA ARG A 44 -8.11 14.07 3.58
C ARG A 44 -8.07 13.13 2.39
N ILE A 45 -6.90 12.55 2.08
CA ILE A 45 -6.78 11.51 1.04
C ILE A 45 -7.56 10.28 1.45
N GLY A 46 -7.34 9.75 2.66
CA GLY A 46 -8.05 8.57 3.16
C GLY A 46 -9.56 8.73 3.15
N MET A 47 -10.07 9.83 3.71
CA MET A 47 -11.51 10.14 3.69
C MET A 47 -12.07 10.35 2.28
N GLY A 48 -11.28 10.89 1.35
CA GLY A 48 -11.70 11.17 -0.02
C GLY A 48 -11.70 9.93 -0.93
N GLU A 49 -11.02 8.86 -0.52
CA GLU A 49 -10.90 7.60 -1.25
C GLU A 49 -11.80 6.49 -0.69
N GLU A 50 -12.65 6.80 0.30
CA GLU A 50 -13.73 5.88 0.67
C GLU A 50 -14.63 5.61 -0.54
N GLU A 51 -14.78 4.33 -0.89
CA GLU A 51 -15.50 3.94 -2.09
C GLU A 51 -16.37 2.70 -1.90
N MET A 52 -17.32 2.54 -2.81
CA MET A 52 -18.24 1.42 -2.86
C MET A 52 -18.33 0.90 -4.30
N LEU A 53 -17.94 -0.37 -4.49
CA LEU A 53 -17.93 -1.02 -5.79
C LEU A 53 -18.70 -2.34 -5.75
N LEU A 54 -19.12 -2.82 -6.92
CA LEU A 54 -19.65 -4.18 -7.06
C LEU A 54 -18.51 -5.11 -7.46
N ASN A 55 -18.36 -6.23 -6.74
CA ASN A 55 -17.45 -7.29 -7.16
C ASN A 55 -18.03 -8.13 -8.31
N SER A 56 -17.27 -9.11 -8.80
CA SER A 56 -17.71 -10.03 -9.88
C SER A 56 -18.92 -10.89 -9.53
N GLN A 57 -19.27 -10.98 -8.25
CA GLN A 57 -20.40 -11.71 -7.70
C GLN A 57 -21.61 -10.79 -7.45
N ASN A 58 -21.52 -9.52 -7.87
CA ASN A 58 -22.55 -8.50 -7.70
C ASN A 58 -22.84 -8.18 -6.23
N GLU A 59 -21.85 -8.39 -5.35
CA GLU A 59 -21.88 -7.97 -3.96
C GLU A 59 -21.23 -6.60 -3.81
N ILE A 60 -21.76 -5.79 -2.88
CA ILE A 60 -21.17 -4.51 -2.53
C ILE A 60 -19.89 -4.75 -1.73
N VAL A 61 -18.78 -4.18 -2.20
CA VAL A 61 -17.51 -4.08 -1.48
C VAL A 61 -17.28 -2.61 -1.14
N ARG A 62 -16.98 -2.32 0.12
CA ARG A 62 -16.68 -0.97 0.61
C ARG A 62 -15.27 -0.88 1.15
N TRP A 63 -14.60 0.21 0.83
CA TRP A 63 -13.40 0.66 1.50
C TRP A 63 -13.81 1.73 2.50
N GLU A 64 -13.77 1.38 3.78
CA GLU A 64 -14.07 2.30 4.88
C GLU A 64 -12.75 2.78 5.48
N PHE A 65 -12.52 4.09 5.46
CA PHE A 65 -11.28 4.66 5.95
C PHE A 65 -11.17 4.44 7.46
N VAL A 66 -10.06 3.85 7.91
CA VAL A 66 -9.83 3.58 9.32
C VAL A 66 -9.06 4.74 9.95
N ASN A 67 -7.80 4.93 9.52
CA ASN A 67 -6.93 6.01 9.98
C ASN A 67 -5.61 6.03 9.21
N ILE A 68 -4.72 6.95 9.59
CA ILE A 68 -3.30 6.92 9.29
C ILE A 68 -2.59 6.13 10.38
N ALA A 69 -2.06 4.96 10.03
CA ALA A 69 -1.36 4.09 10.98
C ALA A 69 0.07 4.54 11.25
N GLU A 70 0.71 5.15 10.24
CA GLU A 70 2.11 5.53 10.29
C GLU A 70 2.36 6.80 9.47
N LEU A 71 3.30 7.65 9.90
CA LEU A 71 3.72 8.86 9.19
C LEU A 71 5.21 9.14 9.46
N TYR A 72 6.04 9.12 8.42
CA TYR A 72 7.49 9.33 8.52
C TYR A 72 7.99 10.39 7.55
N PRO A 73 8.91 11.29 7.96
CA PRO A 73 9.59 12.17 7.02
C PRO A 73 10.57 11.40 6.13
N ILE A 74 10.75 11.89 4.91
CA ILE A 74 11.84 11.50 4.03
C ILE A 74 12.91 12.58 4.12
N ASP A 75 14.02 12.27 4.77
CA ASP A 75 15.11 13.23 4.99
C ASP A 75 15.82 13.65 3.68
N GLU A 76 16.00 12.71 2.75
CA GLU A 76 16.65 12.97 1.46
C GLU A 76 16.27 11.93 0.40
N LEU A 77 15.84 12.33 -0.80
CA LEU A 77 15.65 11.40 -1.91
C LEU A 77 17.00 11.05 -2.56
N ARG A 78 17.64 9.99 -2.07
CA ARG A 78 18.90 9.45 -2.61
C ARG A 78 18.77 8.00 -3.07
N ASP A 79 19.63 7.61 -4.01
CA ASP A 79 19.74 6.23 -4.47
C ASP A 79 20.01 5.27 -3.30
N GLY A 80 19.29 4.13 -3.29
CA GLY A 80 19.38 3.12 -2.24
C GLY A 80 18.83 3.52 -0.87
N MET A 81 18.11 4.64 -0.73
CA MET A 81 17.46 4.99 0.54
C MET A 81 16.35 3.99 0.90
N GLU A 82 16.33 3.56 2.16
CA GLU A 82 15.20 2.83 2.74
C GLU A 82 14.01 3.78 2.97
N LEU A 83 12.88 3.48 2.32
CA LEU A 83 11.63 4.26 2.46
C LEU A 83 10.76 3.75 3.61
N PHE A 84 10.79 2.44 3.85
CA PHE A 84 9.95 1.76 4.82
C PHE A 84 10.59 0.44 5.23
N SER A 85 10.48 0.10 6.51
CA SER A 85 10.92 -1.18 7.06
C SER A 85 9.87 -1.72 8.02
N SER A 86 9.56 -3.01 7.89
CA SER A 86 8.72 -3.72 8.86
C SER A 86 9.33 -5.08 9.17
N ILE A 87 9.18 -5.49 10.43
CA ILE A 87 9.54 -6.82 10.89
C ILE A 87 8.24 -7.62 11.00
N GLN A 88 8.18 -8.76 10.33
CA GLN A 88 7.02 -9.64 10.33
C GLN A 88 7.42 -11.03 10.81
N GLU A 89 6.64 -11.60 11.72
CA GLU A 89 6.77 -13.00 12.12
C GLU A 89 5.95 -13.87 11.18
N MET A 90 6.62 -14.83 10.53
CA MET A 90 5.99 -15.70 9.53
C MET A 90 5.96 -17.15 10.05
N PRO A 91 4.84 -17.87 9.88
CA PRO A 91 4.70 -19.23 10.41
C PRO A 91 5.61 -20.24 9.70
N ASN A 92 5.96 -20.00 8.42
CA ASN A 92 6.87 -20.85 7.66
C ASN A 92 7.90 -20.02 6.87
N ARG A 93 9.18 -20.17 7.24
CA ARG A 93 10.31 -19.50 6.57
C ARG A 93 10.45 -19.90 5.10
N LYS A 94 10.29 -21.19 4.78
CA LYS A 94 10.55 -21.73 3.43
C LYS A 94 9.53 -21.16 2.44
N ASP A 95 8.24 -21.23 2.80
CA ASP A 95 7.15 -20.78 1.95
C ASP A 95 7.25 -19.26 1.69
N TYR A 96 7.62 -18.49 2.72
CA TYR A 96 7.87 -17.06 2.57
C TYR A 96 9.01 -16.79 1.58
N ILE A 97 10.17 -17.42 1.75
CA ILE A 97 11.33 -17.24 0.85
C ILE A 97 10.98 -17.63 -0.60
N GLU A 98 10.29 -18.75 -0.80
CA GLU A 98 9.85 -19.20 -2.13
C GLU A 98 8.92 -18.17 -2.79
N THR A 99 7.97 -17.62 -2.02
CA THR A 99 7.08 -16.55 -2.48
C THR A 99 7.86 -15.31 -2.91
N ILE A 100 8.88 -14.90 -2.15
CA ILE A 100 9.72 -13.74 -2.51
C ILE A 100 10.50 -14.00 -3.80
N HIS A 101 11.04 -15.21 -3.99
CA HIS A 101 11.72 -15.56 -5.24
C HIS A 101 10.78 -15.53 -6.46
N LEU A 102 9.55 -16.05 -6.32
CA LEU A 102 8.55 -15.99 -7.39
C LEU A 102 8.18 -14.55 -7.74
N LYS A 103 8.00 -13.68 -6.74
CA LYS A 103 7.75 -12.25 -6.96
C LYS A 103 8.93 -11.57 -7.69
N ALA A 104 10.16 -11.87 -7.29
CA ALA A 104 11.35 -11.33 -7.95
C ALA A 104 11.45 -11.76 -9.42
N ALA A 105 11.19 -13.04 -9.71
CA ALA A 105 11.17 -13.56 -11.08
C ALA A 105 10.07 -12.88 -11.94
N TYR A 106 8.89 -12.65 -11.36
CA TYR A 106 7.82 -11.90 -12.04
C TYR A 106 8.25 -10.48 -12.40
N VAL A 107 8.87 -9.75 -11.47
CA VAL A 107 9.38 -8.38 -11.74
C VAL A 107 10.43 -8.42 -12.85
N GLN A 108 11.37 -9.37 -12.81
CA GLN A 108 12.38 -9.54 -13.87
C GLN A 108 11.77 -9.81 -15.25
N SER A 109 10.70 -10.62 -15.31
CA SER A 109 10.02 -10.95 -16.56
C SER A 109 9.40 -9.73 -17.27
N LYS A 110 9.04 -8.67 -16.52
CA LYS A 110 8.45 -7.46 -17.09
C LYS A 110 9.43 -6.69 -17.96
N PHE A 111 10.69 -6.61 -17.55
CA PHE A 111 11.73 -5.91 -18.32
C PHE A 111 12.13 -6.67 -19.58
N GLN A 112 12.08 -8.01 -19.55
CA GLN A 112 12.39 -8.85 -20.71
C GLN A 112 11.30 -8.75 -21.80
N ALA A 113 10.03 -8.70 -21.40
CA ALA A 113 8.91 -8.53 -22.34
C ALA A 113 8.86 -7.14 -22.98
N GLU A 114 9.36 -6.10 -22.31
CA GLU A 114 9.44 -4.75 -22.86
C GLU A 114 10.58 -4.61 -23.89
N GLU A 115 11.72 -5.27 -23.68
CA GLU A 115 12.84 -5.29 -24.63
C GLU A 115 12.50 -6.00 -25.95
N GLU A 116 11.67 -7.06 -25.91
CA GLU A 116 11.22 -7.80 -27.10
C GLU A 116 10.18 -7.06 -27.95
N GLN A 117 9.50 -6.04 -27.41
CA GLN A 117 8.51 -5.23 -28.16
C GLN A 117 9.12 -4.00 -28.84
N VAL A 118 10.38 -3.66 -28.53
CA VAL A 118 11.08 -2.49 -29.05
C VAL A 118 12.17 -2.87 -30.09
N GLY A 119 12.38 -4.17 -30.33
CA GLY A 119 13.28 -4.72 -31.37
C GLY A 119 12.54 -5.19 -32.62
#